data_AF-A0A0T6AS55-F1
#
_entry.id   AF-A0A0T6AS55-F1
#
_cell.length_a   1.000
_cell.length_b   1.000
_cell.length_c   1.000
_cell.angle_alpha   90.00
_cell.angle_beta   90.00
_cell.angle_gamma   90.00
#
_symmetry.space_group_name_H-M   'P 1'
#
loop_
_entity.id
_entity.type
_entity.pdbx_description
1 polymer ?
#
loop_
_entity_poly.entity_id
_entity_poly.type
_entity_poly.pdbx_seq_one_letter_code
_entity_poly.pdbx_strand_id
1 'polypeptide(L)'
;MRRLAETVLGEGTVQVVQVVNNGRVALVRWEAATYKPESPLAETREILYGEAELTTGAVIARLPELIRLRFAIVHGKEVLARGETGRGGLRLVFGSVLGGGTFIPTEPEEETTGGSRATQVR
;
A
#
# COMPACT_ATOMS: atom_id res chain seq x y z
N MET A 1 14.55 5.82 -6.11
CA MET A 1 13.49 4.99 -5.49
C MET A 1 13.42 5.16 -3.98
N ARG A 2 14.48 4.91 -3.20
CA ARG A 2 14.50 5.13 -1.73
C ARG A 2 13.90 6.48 -1.30
N ARG A 3 14.45 7.61 -1.79
CA ARG A 3 13.96 8.96 -1.50
C ARG A 3 12.46 9.17 -1.82
N LEU A 4 11.94 8.50 -2.85
CA LEU A 4 10.52 8.63 -3.23
C LEU A 4 9.62 7.94 -2.21
N ALA A 5 10.01 6.74 -1.75
CA ALA A 5 9.28 6.03 -0.71
C ALA A 5 9.37 6.76 0.64
N GLU A 6 10.56 7.27 1.00
CA GLU A 6 10.75 8.07 2.23
C GLU A 6 9.97 9.40 2.20
N THR A 7 9.70 9.98 1.02
CA THR A 7 8.85 11.18 0.90
C THR A 7 7.41 10.91 1.33
N VAL A 8 6.93 9.68 1.16
CA VAL A 8 5.56 9.28 1.54
C VAL A 8 5.52 8.77 2.98
N LEU A 9 6.49 7.93 3.35
CA LEU A 9 6.52 7.27 4.65
C LEU A 9 7.15 8.10 5.77
N GLY A 10 7.89 9.16 5.43
CA GLY A 10 8.77 9.87 6.35
C GLY A 10 10.24 9.43 6.21
N GLU A 11 11.16 10.34 6.51
CA GLU A 11 12.60 10.12 6.37
C GLU A 11 13.09 8.99 7.29
N GLY A 12 13.99 8.14 6.79
CA GLY A 12 14.61 7.06 7.56
C GLY A 12 13.76 5.79 7.77
N THR A 13 12.52 5.75 7.27
CA THR A 13 11.61 4.60 7.41
C THR A 13 11.97 3.44 6.47
N VAL A 14 12.51 3.74 5.29
CA VAL A 14 12.85 2.72 4.30
C VAL A 14 14.14 2.01 4.72
N GLN A 15 14.08 0.71 4.91
CA GLN A 15 15.24 -0.09 5.33
C GLN A 15 15.99 -0.62 4.11
N VAL A 16 15.27 -1.19 3.14
CA VAL A 16 15.85 -1.84 1.94
C VAL A 16 15.13 -1.38 0.68
N VAL A 17 15.93 -1.12 -0.36
CA VAL A 17 15.46 -0.97 -1.74
C VAL A 17 16.40 -1.75 -2.65
N GLN A 18 15.85 -2.70 -3.40
CA GLN A 18 16.57 -3.44 -4.43
C GLN A 18 15.77 -3.42 -5.71
N VAL A 19 16.43 -3.21 -6.83
CA VAL A 19 15.81 -3.31 -8.15
C VAL A 19 16.39 -4.52 -8.86
N VAL A 20 15.52 -5.38 -9.37
CA VAL A 20 15.87 -6.66 -10.02
C VAL A 20 15.16 -6.77 -11.37
N ASN A 21 15.47 -7.84 -12.11
CA ASN A 21 14.87 -8.12 -13.41
C ASN A 21 15.02 -6.94 -14.38
N ASN A 22 16.27 -6.52 -14.61
CA ASN A 22 16.63 -5.42 -15.52
C ASN A 22 15.87 -4.11 -15.24
N GLY A 23 15.70 -3.76 -13.97
CA GLY A 23 15.02 -2.51 -13.59
C GLY A 23 13.51 -2.63 -13.40
N ARG A 24 12.89 -3.75 -13.80
CA ARG A 24 11.43 -3.84 -13.90
C ARG A 24 10.72 -4.22 -12.60
N VAL A 25 11.45 -4.76 -11.62
CA VAL A 25 10.88 -5.20 -10.34
C VAL A 25 11.61 -4.54 -9.18
N ALA A 26 10.86 -3.93 -8.28
CA ALA A 26 11.39 -3.38 -7.03
C ALA A 26 11.06 -4.30 -5.86
N LEU A 27 12.02 -4.47 -4.96
CA LEU A 27 11.86 -5.10 -3.66
C LEU A 27 12.11 -4.01 -2.61
N VAL A 28 11.11 -3.73 -1.79
CA VAL A 28 11.16 -2.64 -0.82
C VAL A 28 10.82 -3.17 0.58
N ARG A 29 11.55 -2.73 1.59
CA ARG A 29 11.22 -3.00 3.00
C ARG A 29 11.26 -1.69 3.75
N TRP A 30 10.25 -1.42 4.57
CA TRP A 30 10.21 -0.23 5.41
C TRP A 30 9.58 -0.52 6.78
N GLU A 31 9.95 0.31 7.75
CA GLU A 31 9.37 0.38 9.07
C GLU A 31 8.00 1.06 8.99
N ALA A 32 6.97 0.44 9.57
CA ALA A 32 5.62 0.98 9.60
C ALA A 32 5.61 2.35 10.28
N ALA A 33 5.14 3.37 9.57
CA ALA A 33 5.09 4.74 10.08
C ALA A 33 3.88 4.98 10.98
N THR A 34 2.81 4.20 10.75
CA THR A 34 1.47 4.43 11.33
C THR A 34 1.06 3.35 12.33
N TYR A 35 1.86 2.31 12.51
CA TYR A 35 1.55 1.19 13.40
C TYR A 35 1.65 1.58 14.88
N LYS A 36 0.62 1.21 15.64
CA LYS A 36 0.57 1.28 17.10
C LYS A 36 0.17 -0.09 17.65
N PRO A 37 0.98 -0.75 18.49
CA PRO A 37 0.68 -2.08 19.03
C PRO A 37 -0.64 -2.18 19.79
N GLU A 38 -1.07 -1.08 20.41
CA GLU A 38 -2.29 -0.98 21.21
C GLU A 38 -3.57 -0.77 20.39
N SER A 39 -3.47 -0.49 19.10
CA SER A 39 -4.64 -0.29 18.24
C SER A 39 -5.43 -1.59 18.01
N PRO A 40 -6.76 -1.49 17.85
CA PRO A 40 -7.59 -2.62 17.43
C PRO A 40 -7.08 -3.25 16.12
N LEU A 41 -7.16 -4.58 16.04
CA LEU A 41 -6.62 -5.32 14.90
C LEU A 41 -7.19 -4.87 13.54
N ALA A 42 -8.50 -4.66 13.46
CA ALA A 42 -9.16 -4.23 12.23
C ALA A 42 -8.65 -2.86 11.75
N GLU A 43 -8.52 -1.92 12.68
CA GLU A 43 -7.99 -0.58 12.43
C GLU A 43 -6.52 -0.64 11.97
N THR A 44 -5.69 -1.42 12.65
CA THR A 44 -4.29 -1.63 12.23
C THR A 44 -4.20 -2.17 10.80
N ARG A 45 -5.06 -3.13 10.44
CA ARG A 45 -5.05 -3.71 9.09
C ARG A 45 -5.42 -2.66 8.04
N GLU A 46 -6.46 -1.87 8.30
CA GLU A 46 -6.89 -0.79 7.40
C GLU A 46 -5.78 0.27 7.22
N ILE A 47 -5.18 0.73 8.33
CA ILE A 47 -4.09 1.71 8.32
C ILE A 47 -2.88 1.20 7.51
N LEU A 48 -2.46 -0.05 7.73
CA LEU A 48 -1.33 -0.64 7.00
C LEU A 48 -1.63 -0.85 5.51
N TYR A 49 -2.89 -1.11 5.16
CA TYR A 49 -3.30 -1.16 3.77
C TYR A 49 -3.19 0.23 3.12
N GLY A 50 -3.69 1.29 3.77
CA GLY A 50 -3.58 2.66 3.30
C GLY A 50 -2.12 3.12 3.15
N GLU A 51 -1.25 2.77 4.11
CA GLU A 51 0.18 3.05 4.03
C GLU A 51 0.82 2.37 2.82
N ALA A 52 0.49 1.11 2.56
CA ALA A 52 0.97 0.37 1.39
C ALA A 52 0.46 0.99 0.08
N GLU A 53 -0.81 1.37 0.01
CA GLU A 53 -1.42 1.98 -1.17
C GLU A 53 -0.76 3.31 -1.54
N LEU A 54 -0.66 4.23 -0.57
CA LEU A 54 -0.04 5.54 -0.77
C LEU A 54 1.43 5.40 -1.20
N THR A 55 2.20 4.58 -0.48
CA THR A 55 3.64 4.41 -0.73
C THR A 55 3.87 3.80 -2.10
N THR A 56 3.19 2.71 -2.40
CA THR A 56 3.47 1.96 -3.62
C THR A 56 2.90 2.64 -4.87
N GLY A 57 1.75 3.31 -4.74
CA GLY A 57 1.19 4.16 -5.79
C GLY A 57 2.13 5.32 -6.16
N ALA A 58 2.69 6.00 -5.17
CA ALA A 58 3.63 7.10 -5.39
C ALA A 58 4.94 6.66 -6.05
N VAL A 59 5.41 5.43 -5.77
CA VAL A 59 6.61 4.86 -6.39
C VAL A 59 6.33 4.45 -7.84
N ILE A 60 5.25 3.70 -8.09
CA ILE A 60 4.90 3.26 -9.45
C ILE A 60 4.63 4.46 -10.38
N ALA A 61 3.89 5.46 -9.91
CA ALA A 61 3.57 6.64 -10.71
C ALA A 61 4.81 7.42 -11.20
N ARG A 62 5.94 7.28 -10.49
CA ARG A 62 7.20 7.97 -10.82
C ARG A 62 8.23 7.10 -11.54
N LEU A 63 7.97 5.80 -11.68
CA LEU A 63 8.88 4.82 -12.29
C LEU A 63 8.11 3.99 -13.34
N PRO A 64 7.87 4.56 -14.54
CA PRO A 64 7.02 3.94 -15.57
C PRO A 64 7.56 2.60 -16.09
N GLU A 65 8.86 2.35 -15.97
CA GLU A 65 9.53 1.09 -16.30
C GLU A 65 9.25 -0.04 -15.29
N LEU A 66 8.75 0.32 -14.10
CA LEU A 66 8.47 -0.63 -13.04
C LEU A 66 7.14 -1.34 -13.31
N ILE A 67 7.19 -2.65 -13.56
CA ILE A 67 5.98 -3.45 -13.79
C ILE A 67 5.42 -4.05 -12.50
N ARG A 68 6.26 -4.12 -11.45
CA ARG A 68 5.92 -4.72 -10.17
C ARG A 68 6.77 -4.17 -9.03
N LEU A 69 6.13 -3.88 -7.91
CA LEU A 69 6.78 -3.59 -6.64
C LEU A 69 6.35 -4.65 -5.63
N ARG A 70 7.31 -5.36 -5.03
CA ARG A 70 7.07 -6.27 -3.91
C ARG A 70 7.60 -5.64 -2.64
N PHE A 71 6.89 -5.85 -1.55
CA PHE A 71 7.26 -5.18 -0.31
C PHE A 71 7.01 -5.99 0.96
N ALA A 72 7.67 -5.54 2.03
CA ALA A 72 7.40 -5.94 3.39
C ALA A 72 7.32 -4.70 4.29
N ILE A 73 6.26 -4.63 5.11
CA ILE A 73 6.09 -3.66 6.18
C ILE A 73 6.51 -4.33 7.48
N VAL A 74 7.40 -3.69 8.22
CA VAL A 74 7.95 -4.25 9.46
C VAL A 74 7.76 -3.32 10.64
N HIS A 75 7.77 -3.89 11.84
CA HIS A 75 7.97 -3.14 13.07
C HIS A 75 9.11 -3.78 13.87
N GLY A 76 10.25 -3.09 13.93
CA GLY A 76 11.50 -3.67 14.42
C GLY A 76 11.89 -4.95 13.68
N LYS A 77 11.76 -6.10 14.35
CA LYS A 77 12.08 -7.43 13.77
C LYS A 77 10.86 -8.16 13.21
N GLU A 78 9.66 -7.68 13.51
CA GLU A 78 8.41 -8.34 13.11
C GLU A 78 7.98 -7.90 11.72
N VAL A 79 7.48 -8.84 10.92
CA VAL A 79 6.86 -8.51 9.63
C VAL A 79 5.36 -8.43 9.82
N LEU A 80 4.83 -7.20 9.76
CA LEU A 80 3.41 -6.92 9.90
C LEU A 80 2.64 -7.28 8.65
N ALA A 81 3.22 -7.01 7.46
CA ALA A 81 2.59 -7.33 6.19
C ALA A 81 3.61 -7.57 5.08
N ARG A 82 3.20 -8.34 4.07
CA ARG A 82 3.90 -8.47 2.79
C ARG A 82 2.92 -8.25 1.66
N GLY A 83 3.40 -7.69 0.56
CA GLY A 83 2.52 -7.47 -0.57
C GLY A 83 3.23 -7.24 -1.88
N GLU A 84 2.42 -7.07 -2.90
CA GLU A 84 2.87 -6.60 -4.20
C GLU A 84 1.83 -5.69 -4.84
N THR A 85 2.31 -4.77 -5.66
CA THR A 85 1.48 -3.96 -6.55
C THR A 85 2.06 -3.97 -7.96
N GLY A 86 1.19 -3.76 -8.94
CA GLY A 86 1.49 -3.74 -10.37
C GLY A 86 0.20 -3.55 -11.15
N ARG A 87 0.12 -4.07 -12.37
CA ARG A 87 -1.09 -3.95 -13.21
C ARG A 87 -2.37 -4.54 -12.62
N GLY A 88 -2.25 -5.48 -11.67
CA GLY A 88 -3.40 -6.14 -11.03
C GLY A 88 -3.86 -5.49 -9.72
N GLY A 89 -3.39 -4.27 -9.43
CA GLY A 89 -3.67 -3.60 -8.16
C GLY A 89 -2.78 -4.05 -7.01
N LEU A 90 -3.05 -3.50 -5.83
CA LEU A 90 -2.37 -3.81 -4.58
C LEU A 90 -2.91 -5.11 -3.99
N ARG A 91 -2.01 -6.00 -3.59
CA ARG A 91 -2.32 -7.20 -2.79
C ARG A 91 -1.45 -7.22 -1.56
N LEU A 92 -2.08 -7.45 -0.41
CA LEU A 92 -1.41 -7.45 0.88
C LEU A 92 -1.86 -8.65 1.73
N VAL A 93 -0.88 -9.30 2.35
CA VAL A 93 -1.05 -10.43 3.27
C VAL A 93 -0.47 -10.02 4.61
N PHE A 94 -1.27 -10.15 5.66
CA PHE A 94 -0.87 -9.81 7.02
C PHE A 94 -0.05 -10.92 7.68
N GLY A 95 0.87 -10.51 8.54
CA GLY A 95 1.62 -11.40 9.42
C GLY A 95 0.74 -12.04 10.48
N SER A 96 1.25 -13.08 11.13
CA SER A 96 0.54 -13.82 12.19
C SER A 96 0.16 -12.94 13.38
N VAL A 97 1.00 -11.96 13.72
CA VAL A 97 0.73 -10.96 14.77
C VAL A 97 -0.51 -10.12 14.49
N LEU A 98 -0.95 -10.05 13.23
CA LEU A 98 -2.16 -9.37 12.79
C LEU A 98 -3.27 -10.36 12.37
N GLY A 99 -3.23 -11.61 12.86
CA GLY A 99 -4.23 -12.64 12.56
C GLY A 99 -4.11 -13.27 11.18
N GLY A 100 -3.13 -12.88 10.36
CA GLY A 100 -2.87 -13.47 9.05
C GLY A 100 -3.92 -13.15 7.97
N GLY A 101 -3.77 -13.84 6.83
CA GLY A 101 -4.72 -13.80 5.71
C GLY A 101 -4.49 -12.68 4.70
N THR A 102 -5.13 -12.82 3.54
CA THR A 102 -5.15 -11.79 2.49
C THR A 102 -6.21 -10.75 2.83
N PHE A 103 -5.85 -9.48 2.71
CA PHE A 103 -6.82 -8.39 2.81
C PHE A 103 -7.36 -8.05 1.44
N ILE A 104 -8.68 -7.98 1.35
CA ILE A 104 -9.39 -7.41 0.22
C ILE A 104 -10.02 -6.14 0.80
N PRO A 105 -9.62 -4.94 0.35
CA PRO A 105 -10.31 -3.72 0.79
C PRO A 105 -11.77 -3.84 0.38
N THR A 106 -12.68 -3.49 1.29
CA THR A 106 -14.06 -3.24 0.91
C THR A 106 -14.02 -2.11 -0.10
N GLU A 107 -14.52 -2.33 -1.33
CA GLU A 107 -14.60 -1.26 -2.32
C GLU A 107 -15.34 -0.07 -1.67
N PRO A 108 -14.84 1.16 -1.80
CA PRO A 108 -15.63 2.31 -1.41
C PRO A 108 -16.93 2.24 -2.22
N GLU A 109 -18.09 2.26 -1.56
CA GLU A 109 -19.36 2.46 -2.25
C GLU A 109 -19.19 3.74 -3.08
N GLU A 110 -19.30 3.62 -4.41
CA GLU A 110 -19.37 4.78 -5.28
C GLU A 110 -20.56 5.61 -4.79
N GLU A 111 -20.28 6.73 -4.13
CA GLU A 111 -21.29 7.73 -3.84
C GLU A 111 -21.81 8.21 -5.19
N THR A 112 -22.95 7.64 -5.61
CA THR A 112 -23.70 8.11 -6.78
C THR A 112 -24.18 9.52 -6.48
N THR A 113 -23.31 10.50 -6.67
CA THR A 113 -23.68 11.91 -6.69
C THR A 113 -24.58 12.08 -7.90
N GLY A 114 -25.88 12.16 -7.61
CA GLY A 114 -26.96 12.32 -8.57
C GLY A 114 -26.70 13.49 -9.51
N GLY A 115 -26.30 13.16 -10.74
CA GLY A 115 -26.36 14.07 -11.87
C GLY A 115 -27.82 14.35 -12.20
N SER A 116 -28.36 15.41 -11.61
CA SER A 116 -29.66 15.99 -11.97
C SER A 116 -29.61 16.42 -13.44
N ARG A 117 -30.12 15.57 -14.34
CA ARG A 117 -30.45 15.93 -15.72
C ARG A 117 -31.94 16.16 -15.80
N ALA A 118 -32.28 17.44 -15.96
CA ALA A 118 -33.59 17.94 -16.29
C ALA A 118 -34.25 17.08 -17.38
N THR A 119 -35.36 16.42 -17.03
CA THR A 119 -36.33 15.95 -18.00
C THR A 119 -37.41 17.01 -18.07
N GLN A 120 -37.31 17.86 -19.09
CA GLN A 120 -38.37 18.79 -19.46
C GLN A 120 -39.57 17.94 -19.94
N VAL A 121 -40.69 18.06 -19.24
CA VAL A 121 -41.95 17.42 -19.61
C VAL A 121 -42.76 18.41 -20.43
N ARG A 122 -42.97 18.05 -21.70
CA ARG A 122 -43.92 18.57 -22.70
C ARG A 122 -43.77 20.01 -23.20
#